data_AF-A0A5A9G2X0-F1
#
_entry.id   AF-A0A5A9G2X0-F1
#
_cell.length_a   1.000
_cell.length_b   1.000
_cell.length_c   1.000
_cell.angle_alpha   90.00
_cell.angle_beta   90.00
_cell.angle_gamma   90.00
#
_symmetry.space_group_name_H-M   'P 1'
#
loop_
_entity.id
_entity.type
_entity.pdbx_description
1 polymer ?
#
loop_
_entity_poly.entity_id
_entity_poly.type
_entity_poly.pdbx_seq_one_letter_code
_entity_poly.pdbx_strand_id
1 'polypeptide(L)' 'MTTPCPRTPLRKALANLRRLFNDDSYDRYREAQARLAPEEEPLDRQAFKARQILMTLGRGCCGR' A
#
# COMPACT_ATOMS: atom_id res chain seq x y z
N MET A 1 34.67 26.13 -2.07
CA MET A 1 34.29 24.99 -1.19
C MET A 1 32.80 24.75 -1.35
N THR A 2 32.40 23.76 -2.16
CA THR A 2 30.98 23.44 -2.40
C THR A 2 30.60 22.25 -1.54
N THR A 3 29.85 22.49 -0.47
CA THR A 3 29.24 21.44 0.35
C THR A 3 28.26 20.63 -0.50
N PRO A 4 28.37 19.29 -0.57
CA PRO A 4 27.40 18.48 -1.31
C PRO A 4 26.05 18.51 -0.57
N CYS A 5 25.05 19.16 -1.18
CA CYS A 5 23.68 19.12 -0.68
C CYS A 5 23.21 17.66 -0.54
N PRO A 6 22.59 17.26 0.58
CA PRO A 6 22.06 15.91 0.73
C PRO A 6 20.82 15.78 -0.18
N ARG A 7 21.01 15.27 -1.40
CA ARG A 7 19.93 15.05 -2.39
C ARG A 7 19.05 13.83 -2.07
N THR A 8 19.14 13.29 -0.87
CA THR A 8 18.56 12.00 -0.45
C THR A 8 17.16 12.07 0.18
N PRO A 9 16.72 13.12 0.92
CA PRO A 9 15.43 13.05 1.62
C PRO A 9 14.25 13.19 0.66
N LEU A 10 14.34 14.09 -0.33
CA LEU A 10 13.27 14.31 -1.31
C LEU A 10 13.08 13.11 -2.27
N ARG A 11 14.17 12.48 -2.70
CA ARG A 11 14.11 11.28 -3.54
C ARG A 11 13.50 10.09 -2.79
N LYS A 12 13.87 9.92 -1.51
CA LYS A 12 13.30 8.88 -0.65
C LYS A 12 11.83 9.15 -0.33
N ALA A 13 11.47 10.40 -0.04
CA ALA A 13 10.09 10.81 0.15
C ALA A 13 9.25 10.56 -1.12
N LEU A 14 9.75 10.95 -2.29
CA LEU A 14 9.07 10.71 -3.57
C LEU A 14 8.96 9.21 -3.88
N ALA A 15 9.97 8.40 -3.59
CA ALA A 15 9.90 6.94 -3.77
C ALA A 15 8.86 6.31 -2.82
N ASN A 16 8.80 6.77 -1.56
CA ASN A 16 7.79 6.32 -0.61
C ASN A 16 6.39 6.77 -1.01
N LEU A 17 6.23 8.01 -1.49
CA LEU A 17 4.96 8.51 -2.01
C LEU A 17 4.55 7.73 -3.26
N ARG A 18 5.47 7.48 -4.20
CA ARG A 18 5.20 6.62 -5.36
C ARG A 18 4.85 5.20 -4.94
N ARG A 19 5.49 4.63 -3.93
CA ARG A 19 5.11 3.32 -3.39
C ARG A 19 3.75 3.34 -2.69
N LEU A 20 3.37 4.46 -2.08
CA LEU A 20 2.07 4.65 -1.43
C LEU A 20 0.94 4.85 -2.46
N PHE A 21 1.22 5.57 -3.54
CA PHE A 21 0.25 5.90 -4.60
C PHE A 21 0.19 4.85 -5.70
N ASN A 22 1.31 4.23 -6.04
CA ASN A 22 1.48 3.11 -6.98
C ASN A 22 1.59 1.79 -6.21
N ASP A 23 0.77 1.65 -5.17
CA ASP A 23 0.65 0.42 -4.41
C ASP A 23 -0.12 -0.59 -5.29
N ASP A 24 0.60 -1.55 -5.84
CA ASP A 24 0.06 -2.69 -6.60
C ASP A 24 -0.64 -3.71 -5.67
N SER A 25 -0.95 -3.31 -4.43
CA SER A 25 -1.66 -4.11 -3.44
C SER A 25 -3.01 -4.60 -3.96
N TYR A 26 -3.70 -3.77 -4.74
CA TYR A 26 -4.96 -4.16 -5.37
C TYR A 26 -4.77 -5.25 -6.44
N ASP A 27 -3.75 -5.12 -7.29
CA ASP A 27 -3.46 -6.12 -8.32
C ASP A 27 -3.04 -7.46 -7.69
N ARG A 28 -2.21 -7.43 -6.65
CA ARG A 28 -1.86 -8.62 -5.86
C ARG A 28 -3.08 -9.24 -5.18
N TYR A 29 -3.98 -8.42 -4.64
CA TYR A 29 -5.24 -8.90 -4.08
C TYR A 29 -6.08 -9.59 -5.14
N ARG A 30 -6.24 -8.98 -6.32
CA ARG A 30 -7.02 -9.55 -7.42
C ARG A 30 -6.44 -10.88 -7.89
N GLU A 31 -5.11 -10.98 -8.03
CA GLU A 31 -4.43 -12.23 -8.38
C GLU A 31 -4.62 -13.32 -7.31
N ALA A 32 -4.50 -12.96 -6.03
CA ALA A 32 -4.72 -13.90 -4.94
C ALA A 32 -6.18 -14.34 -4.84
N GLN A 33 -7.13 -13.43 -5.06
CA GLN A 33 -8.57 -13.70 -5.03
C GLN A 33 -8.96 -14.62 -6.18
N ALA A 34 -8.45 -14.37 -7.39
CA ALA A 34 -8.65 -15.27 -8.54
C ALA A 34 -8.10 -16.69 -8.32
N ARG A 35 -7.08 -16.86 -7.45
CA ARG A 35 -6.53 -18.18 -7.08
C ARG A 35 -7.31 -18.86 -5.97
N LEU A 36 -7.78 -18.10 -4.97
CA LEU A 36 -8.39 -18.62 -3.75
C LEU A 36 -9.90 -18.79 -3.86
N ALA A 37 -10.56 -17.91 -4.60
CA ALA A 37 -12.01 -17.85 -4.73
C ALA A 37 -12.41 -17.35 -6.13
N PRO A 38 -12.13 -18.11 -7.20
CA PRO A 38 -12.41 -17.67 -8.57
C PRO A 38 -13.90 -17.42 -8.86
N GLU A 39 -14.81 -17.95 -8.03
CA GLU A 39 -16.27 -17.80 -8.17
C GLU A 39 -16.81 -16.52 -7.50
N GLU A 40 -16.04 -15.91 -6.60
CA GLU A 40 -16.42 -14.65 -5.96
C GLU A 40 -15.92 -13.47 -6.80
N GLU A 41 -16.72 -12.41 -6.93
CA GLU A 41 -16.24 -11.18 -7.56
C GLU A 41 -15.24 -10.46 -6.64
N PRO A 42 -14.08 -10.02 -7.15
CA PRO A 42 -13.14 -9.26 -6.34
C PRO A 42 -13.78 -7.94 -5.90
N LEU A 43 -13.44 -7.50 -4.69
CA LEU A 43 -13.83 -6.19 -4.18
C LEU A 43 -13.38 -5.10 -5.15
N ASP A 44 -14.18 -4.04 -5.30
CA ASP A 44 -13.74 -2.86 -6.02
C ASP A 44 -12.55 -2.19 -5.31
N ARG A 45 -11.81 -1.37 -6.05
CA ARG A 45 -10.57 -0.76 -5.57
C ARG A 45 -10.77 0.14 -4.35
N GLN A 46 -11.91 0.80 -4.22
CA GLN A 46 -12.23 1.65 -3.09
C GLN A 46 -12.60 0.82 -1.86
N ALA A 47 -13.43 -0.21 -2.01
CA ALA A 47 -13.76 -1.14 -0.94
C ALA A 47 -12.54 -1.91 -0.42
N PHE A 48 -11.64 -2.34 -1.32
CA PHE A 48 -10.37 -2.95 -0.95
C PHE A 48 -9.51 -2.00 -0.10
N LYS A 49 -9.33 -0.76 -0.53
CA LYS A 49 -8.56 0.24 0.22
C LYS A 49 -9.18 0.54 1.59
N ALA A 50 -10.50 0.68 1.67
CA ALA A 50 -11.21 0.89 2.93
C ALA A 50 -10.99 -0.29 3.90
N ARG A 51 -11.08 -1.53 3.39
CA ARG A 51 -10.82 -2.75 4.17
C ARG A 51 -9.36 -2.86 4.62
N GLN A 52 -8.41 -2.51 3.75
CA GLN A 52 -6.97 -2.48 4.07
C GLN A 52 -6.67 -1.45 5.18
N ILE A 53 -7.23 -0.24 5.07
CA ILE A 53 -7.12 0.80 6.11
C ILE A 53 -7.73 0.31 7.42
N LEU A 54 -8.94 -0.25 7.39
CA LEU A 54 -9.60 -0.76 8.59
C LEU A 54 -8.79 -1.86 9.28
N MET A 55 -8.24 -2.81 8.53
CA MET A 55 -7.37 -3.88 9.06
C MET A 55 -6.06 -3.32 9.64
N THR A 56 -5.51 -2.26 9.04
CA THR A 56 -4.27 -1.62 9.49
C THR A 56 -4.51 -0.78 10.76
N LEU A 57 -5.63 -0.05 10.82
CA LEU A 57 -6.04 0.71 12.00
C LEU A 57 -6.44 -0.20 13.16
N GLY A 58 -7.13 -1.32 12.89
CA GLY A 58 -7.51 -2.31 13.90
C GLY A 58 -6.31 -3.05 14.52
N ARG A 59 -5.14 -3.03 13.88
CA ARG A 59 -3.89 -3.58 14.44
C ARG A 59 -3.20 -2.62 15.43
N GLY A 60 -3.67 -1.39 15.58
CA GLY A 60 -3.09 -0.39 16.50
C GLY A 60 -3.52 -0.52 17.97
N CYS A 61 -4.47 -1.41 18.30
CA CYS A 61 -5.04 -1.49 19.66
C CYS A 61 -4.70 -2.78 20.44
N CYS A 62 -3.94 -3.72 19.87
CA CYS A 62 -3.38 -4.87 20.61
C CYS A 62 -1.91 -4.57 20.94
N GLY A 63 -1.70 -3.89 22.06
CA GLY A 63 -0.43 -3.27 22.42
C GLY A 63 0.70 -4.19 22.86
N ARG A 64 1.91 -3.63 22.86
CA ARG A 64 2.90 -3.78 23.94
C ARG A 64 3.77 -2.55 24.02
#